data_AF-A0A249PBI5-F1
#
_entry.id   AF-A0A249PBI5-F1
#
_cell.length_a   1.000
_cell.length_b   1.000
_cell.length_c   1.000
_cell.angle_alpha   90.00
_cell.angle_beta   90.00
_cell.angle_gamma   90.00
#
_symmetry.space_group_name_H-M   'P 1'
#
loop_
_entity.id
_entity.type
_entity.pdbx_description
1 polymer ?
#
loop_
_entity_poly.entity_id
_entity_poly.type
_entity_poly.pdbx_seq_one_letter_code
_entity_poly.pdbx_strand_id
1 'polypeptide(L)' 'MKELERDLREKHQVHMKYRKVEHVEGLRVSPHIYMLESDLDGFVTALRSALK' A
#
# COMPACT_ATOMS: atom_id res chain seq x y z
N MET A 1 -7.60 -7.86 -3.57
CA MET A 1 -7.16 -6.82 -2.60
C MET A 1 -6.42 -7.36 -1.38
N LYS A 2 -6.87 -8.42 -0.69
CA LYS A 2 -6.12 -9.02 0.44
C LYS A 2 -4.76 -9.63 0.04
N GLU A 3 -4.68 -10.25 -1.13
CA GLU A 3 -3.40 -10.76 -1.66
C GLU A 3 -2.44 -9.63 -2.00
N LEU A 4 -2.95 -8.54 -2.56
CA LEU A 4 -2.16 -7.33 -2.81
C LEU A 4 -1.62 -6.71 -1.50
N GLU A 5 -2.40 -6.69 -0.42
CA GLU A 5 -1.91 -6.28 0.91
C GLU A 5 -0.75 -7.17 1.38
N ARG A 6 -0.89 -8.50 1.24
CA ARG A 6 0.14 -9.45 1.63
C ARG A 6 1.43 -9.24 0.82
N ASP A 7 1.32 -9.13 -0.49
CA ASP A 7 2.46 -8.98 -1.39
C ASP A 7 3.21 -7.67 -1.16
N LEU A 8 2.49 -6.56 -0.97
CA LEU A 8 3.10 -5.27 -0.63
C LEU A 8 3.83 -5.31 0.70
N ARG A 9 3.29 -6.03 1.70
CA ARG A 9 3.95 -6.18 3.00
C ARG A 9 5.18 -7.08 2.93
N GLU A 10 5.06 -8.26 2.34
CA GLU A 10 6.10 -9.28 2.39
C GLU A 10 7.25 -8.98 1.42
N LYS A 11 6.92 -8.58 0.18
CA LYS A 11 7.92 -8.39 -0.89
C LYS A 11 8.48 -6.98 -0.94
N HIS A 12 7.69 -6.00 -0.52
CA HIS A 12 8.05 -4.58 -0.66
C HIS A 12 8.16 -3.83 0.68
N GLN A 13 7.93 -4.51 1.82
CA GLN A 13 7.97 -3.92 3.17
C GLN A 13 7.04 -2.71 3.33
N VAL A 14 5.99 -2.61 2.52
CA VAL A 14 5.00 -1.53 2.59
C VAL A 14 3.82 -1.95 3.45
N HIS A 15 3.63 -1.26 4.57
CA HIS A 15 2.55 -1.54 5.51
C HIS A 15 1.28 -0.76 5.15
N MET A 16 0.22 -1.50 4.82
CA MET A 16 -1.11 -0.95 4.56
C MET A 16 -2.20 -1.92 5.00
N LYS A 17 -3.45 -1.44 5.00
CA LYS A 17 -4.58 -2.25 5.45
C LYS A 17 -5.69 -2.25 4.41
N TYR A 18 -6.09 -3.44 3.98
CA TYR A 18 -7.33 -3.65 3.28
C TYR A 18 -8.50 -3.19 4.15
N ARG A 19 -9.39 -2.40 3.57
CA ARG A 19 -10.62 -1.93 4.20
C ARG A 19 -11.76 -2.00 3.21
N LYS A 20 -12.92 -2.42 3.72
CA LYS A 20 -14.21 -2.28 3.07
C LYS A 20 -15.08 -1.45 4.00
N VAL A 21 -15.48 -0.27 3.55
CA VAL A 21 -16.33 0.66 4.28
C VAL A 21 -17.51 0.98 3.38
N GLU A 22 -18.71 0.55 3.80
CA GLU A 22 -19.93 0.63 3.00
C GLU A 22 -19.73 0.05 1.58
N HIS A 23 -19.83 0.90 0.56
CA HIS A 23 -19.72 0.58 -0.86
C HIS A 23 -18.31 0.79 -1.43
N VAL A 24 -17.35 1.23 -0.60
CA VAL A 24 -15.96 1.49 -1.00
C VAL A 24 -15.05 0.37 -0.50
N GLU A 25 -14.29 -0.22 -1.42
CA GLU A 25 -13.28 -1.23 -1.14
C GLU A 25 -11.91 -0.73 -1.61
N GLY A 26 -10.89 -0.88 -0.77
CA GLY A 26 -9.55 -0.45 -1.13
C GLY A 26 -8.48 -0.75 -0.10
N LEU A 27 -7.28 -0.25 -0.38
CA LEU A 27 -6.15 -0.25 0.55
C LEU A 27 -6.06 1.12 1.21
N ARG A 28 -6.09 1.14 2.55
CA ARG A 28 -5.82 2.36 3.32
C ARG A 28 -4.32 2.51 3.48
N VAL A 29 -3.80 3.59 2.92
CA VAL A 29 -2.43 4.06 3.14
C VAL A 29 -2.46 5.15 4.21
N SER A 30 -1.51 5.12 5.14
CA SER A 30 -1.43 6.10 6.23
C SER A 30 -0.04 6.72 6.25
N PRO A 31 0.19 7.78 5.45
CA PRO A 31 1.42 8.54 5.52
C PRO A 31 1.63 9.13 6.92
N HIS A 32 2.87 9.18 7.38
CA HIS A 32 3.23 9.80 8.65
C HIS A 32 4.02 11.10 8.41
N ILE A 33 4.01 12.04 9.36
CA ILE A 33 4.77 13.32 9.27
C ILE A 33 6.29 13.14 9.14
N TYR A 34 6.79 11.92 9.32
CA TYR A 34 8.22 11.57 9.18
C TYR A 34 8.52 10.88 7.84
N MET A 35 7.51 10.64 6.99
CA MET A 35 7.77 10.14 5.65
C MET A 35 8.32 11.24 4.77
N LEU A 36 9.33 10.87 4.00
CA LEU A 36 9.84 11.68 2.90
C LEU A 36 9.04 11.39 1.63
N GLU A 37 9.12 12.31 0.67
CA GLU A 37 8.54 12.11 -0.67
C GLU A 37 9.09 10.83 -1.33
N SER A 38 10.37 10.53 -1.13
CA SER A 38 11.00 9.30 -1.61
C SER A 38 10.40 8.02 -1.04
N ASP A 39 9.82 8.06 0.16
CA ASP A 39 9.11 6.91 0.75
C ASP A 39 7.78 6.66 0.03
N LEU A 40 7.11 7.74 -0.40
CA LEU A 40 5.90 7.67 -1.22
C LEU A 40 6.23 7.15 -2.63
N ASP A 41 7.34 7.57 -3.21
CA ASP A 41 7.82 7.03 -4.49
C ASP A 41 8.10 5.52 -4.42
N GLY A 42 8.72 5.08 -3.32
CA GLY A 42 8.92 3.65 -3.03
C GLY A 42 7.61 2.89 -2.98
N PHE A 43 6.60 3.45 -2.30
CA PHE A 43 5.25 2.88 -2.28
C PHE A 43 4.62 2.80 -3.68
N VAL A 44 4.63 3.87 -4.46
CA VAL A 44 4.05 3.89 -5.81
C VAL A 44 4.73 2.87 -6.71
N THR A 45 6.05 2.74 -6.60
CA THR A 45 6.85 1.74 -7.33
C THR A 45 6.44 0.31 -6.97
N ALA A 46 6.33 0.01 -5.67
CA ALA A 46 5.86 -1.28 -5.18
C ALA A 46 4.44 -1.61 -5.67
N LEU A 47 3.52 -0.63 -5.62
CA LEU A 47 2.15 -0.80 -6.08
C LEU A 47 2.10 -1.11 -7.58
N ARG A 48 2.87 -0.40 -8.41
CA ARG A 48 2.98 -0.71 -9.84
C ARG A 48 3.56 -2.10 -10.11
N SER A 49 4.51 -2.55 -9.30
CA SER A 49 5.10 -3.89 -9.44
C SER A 49 4.11 -5.00 -9.10
N ALA A 50 3.26 -4.79 -8.08
CA ALA A 50 2.32 -5.79 -7.59
C ALA A 50 0.99 -5.85 -8.38
N LEU A 51 0.72 -4.87 -9.25
CA LEU A 51 -0.46 -4.81 -10.13
C LEU A 51 -0.20 -5.29 -11.57
N LYS A 52 1.01 -5.77 -11.87
CA LYS A 52 1.32 -6.48 -13.12
C LYS A 52 0.73 -7.89 -13.12
#